data_AF-A0A9W9YKY0-F1
#
_entry.id   AF-A0A9W9YKY0-F1
#
_cell.length_a   1.000
_cell.length_b   1.000
_cell.length_c   1.000
_cell.angle_alpha   90.00
_cell.angle_beta   90.00
_cell.angle_gamma   90.00
#
_symmetry.space_group_name_H-M   'P 1'
#
loop_
_entity.id
_entity.type
_entity.pdbx_description
1 polymer ?
#
loop_
_entity_poly.entity_id
_entity_poly.type
_entity_poly.pdbx_seq_one_letter_code
_entity_poly.pdbx_strand_id
1 'polypeptide(L)'
;MSQTGLAFSGGSIRSAAFCSGVLRRLLQRNTKIDYLSCVVRGGYTGTAYLDWKYRHGKKDDPEWHQEFFNYMRSRAGYCCNWENPVAAIFNTLFAVTLTALVSVIFPIIVWMSFACPVAYAVDFLAGHLLRAEGCTDRDEGTEEHECSVDANRRILLFAILLAVTVVRLHVG
;
A
#
# COMPACT_ATOMS: atom_id res chain seq x y z
N MET A 1 -41.99 -21.77 8.36
CA MET A 1 -41.19 -21.04 7.34
C MET A 1 -39.77 -20.91 7.89
N SER A 2 -38.74 -21.30 7.14
CA SER A 2 -37.35 -21.10 7.55
C SER A 2 -36.98 -19.62 7.39
N GLN A 3 -36.48 -19.00 8.46
CA GLN A 3 -35.92 -17.66 8.38
C GLN A 3 -34.48 -17.73 7.87
N THR A 4 -34.10 -16.82 6.97
CA THR A 4 -32.76 -16.79 6.39
C THR A 4 -31.97 -15.60 6.94
N GLY A 5 -30.84 -15.89 7.58
CA GLY A 5 -29.87 -14.88 8.00
C GLY A 5 -28.70 -14.79 7.03
N LEU A 6 -28.32 -13.57 6.65
CA LEU A 6 -27.13 -13.26 5.87
C LEU A 6 -26.16 -12.46 6.73
N ALA A 7 -24.90 -12.90 6.81
CA ALA A 7 -23.85 -12.22 7.56
C ALA A 7 -22.71 -11.82 6.62
N PHE A 8 -22.43 -10.52 6.53
CA PHE A 8 -21.26 -9.99 5.84
C PHE A 8 -20.12 -9.79 6.82
N SER A 9 -19.05 -10.56 6.60
CA SER A 9 -17.81 -10.44 7.35
C SER A 9 -17.10 -9.12 7.06
N GLY A 10 -16.25 -8.70 7.99
CA GLY A 10 -15.30 -7.61 7.77
C GLY A 10 -14.16 -8.04 6.84
N GLY A 11 -13.37 -7.05 6.41
CA GLY A 11 -12.24 -7.26 5.51
C GLY A 11 -11.89 -5.97 4.78
N SER A 12 -11.04 -6.02 3.76
CA SER A 12 -10.76 -4.86 2.89
C SER A 12 -11.83 -4.70 1.80
N ILE A 13 -11.61 -3.80 0.83
CA ILE A 13 -12.51 -3.57 -0.31
C ILE A 13 -12.84 -4.84 -1.10
N ARG A 14 -11.92 -5.82 -1.11
CA ARG A 14 -12.11 -7.12 -1.75
C ARG A 14 -13.22 -7.94 -1.08
N SER A 15 -13.29 -7.89 0.25
CA SER A 15 -14.35 -8.57 1.01
C SER A 15 -15.71 -7.94 0.73
N ALA A 16 -15.79 -6.59 0.70
CA ALA A 16 -17.01 -5.89 0.33
C ALA A 16 -17.49 -6.25 -1.10
N ALA A 17 -16.57 -6.31 -2.07
CA ALA A 17 -16.88 -6.73 -3.43
C ALA A 17 -17.35 -8.19 -3.52
N PHE A 18 -16.78 -9.09 -2.71
CA PHE A 18 -17.25 -10.48 -2.64
C PHE A 18 -18.65 -10.57 -2.04
N CYS A 19 -18.90 -9.87 -0.92
CA CYS A 19 -20.22 -9.81 -0.28
C CYS A 19 -21.30 -9.25 -1.23
N SER A 20 -20.99 -8.25 -2.05
CA SER A 20 -21.92 -7.74 -3.06
C SER A 20 -22.26 -8.76 -4.15
N GLY A 21 -21.28 -9.58 -4.57
CA GLY A 21 -21.52 -10.71 -5.47
C GLY A 21 -22.41 -11.79 -4.86
N VAL A 22 -22.16 -12.16 -3.60
CA VAL A 22 -23.00 -13.12 -2.86
C VAL A 22 -24.43 -12.61 -2.74
N LEU A 23 -24.61 -11.34 -2.34
CA LEU A 23 -25.92 -10.71 -2.26
C LEU A 23 -26.64 -10.73 -3.60
N ARG A 24 -25.95 -10.34 -4.68
CA ARG A 24 -26.50 -10.34 -6.04
C ARG A 24 -27.02 -11.73 -6.41
N ARG A 25 -26.26 -12.77 -6.11
CA ARG A 25 -26.64 -14.15 -6.45
C ARG A 25 -27.84 -14.64 -5.64
N LEU A 26 -27.92 -14.30 -4.35
CA LEU A 26 -29.05 -14.66 -3.49
C LEU A 26 -30.35 -13.99 -3.96
N LEU A 27 -30.28 -12.69 -4.29
CA LEU A 27 -31.44 -11.93 -4.77
C LEU A 27 -31.92 -12.43 -6.14
N GLN A 28 -31.01 -12.79 -7.05
CA GLN A 28 -31.37 -13.45 -8.33
C GLN A 28 -32.04 -14.81 -8.17
N ARG A 29 -31.81 -15.49 -7.04
CA ARG A 29 -32.46 -16.75 -6.71
C ARG A 29 -33.77 -16.54 -5.93
N ASN A 30 -34.25 -15.31 -5.82
CA ASN A 30 -35.41 -14.92 -5.01
C ASN A 30 -35.30 -15.43 -3.55
N THR A 31 -34.08 -15.48 -3.02
CA THR A 31 -33.87 -15.85 -1.61
C THR A 31 -34.25 -14.68 -0.73
N LYS A 32 -35.32 -14.85 0.06
CA LYS A 32 -35.74 -13.85 1.04
C LYS A 32 -34.75 -13.80 2.20
N ILE A 33 -34.17 -12.63 2.45
CA ILE A 33 -33.23 -12.39 3.56
C ILE A 33 -34.02 -11.73 4.69
N ASP A 34 -34.23 -12.45 5.79
CA ASP A 34 -34.99 -11.93 6.95
C ASP A 34 -34.08 -11.18 7.93
N TYR A 35 -32.82 -11.61 8.06
CA TYR A 35 -31.83 -10.96 8.93
C TYR A 35 -30.57 -10.64 8.15
N LEU A 36 -30.07 -9.41 8.30
CA LEU A 36 -28.79 -8.96 7.73
C LEU A 36 -27.87 -8.48 8.85
N SER A 37 -26.74 -9.16 9.04
CA SER A 37 -25.68 -8.77 9.97
C SER A 37 -24.45 -8.35 9.17
N CYS A 38 -23.77 -7.28 9.60
CA CYS A 38 -22.63 -6.72 8.90
C CYS A 38 -21.53 -6.32 9.88
N VAL A 39 -20.28 -6.66 9.58
CA VAL A 39 -19.12 -6.27 10.38
C VAL A 39 -18.23 -5.32 9.57
N VAL A 40 -18.01 -4.11 10.10
CA VAL A 40 -17.07 -3.10 9.55
C VAL A 40 -17.33 -2.88 8.04
N ARG A 41 -16.34 -3.12 7.17
CA ARG A 41 -16.44 -2.86 5.73
C ARG A 41 -17.31 -3.87 4.96
N GLY A 42 -17.69 -5.00 5.57
CA GLY A 42 -18.79 -5.82 5.07
C GLY A 42 -20.13 -5.08 5.10
N GLY A 43 -20.24 -4.06 5.95
CA GLY A 43 -21.37 -3.16 6.03
C GLY A 43 -21.60 -2.34 4.77
N TYR A 44 -20.58 -1.98 3.97
CA TYR A 44 -20.77 -1.10 2.82
C TYR A 44 -21.85 -1.57 1.85
N THR A 45 -21.85 -2.86 1.52
CA THR A 45 -22.88 -3.45 0.66
C THR A 45 -24.20 -3.61 1.41
N GLY A 46 -24.16 -4.11 2.64
CA GLY A 46 -25.38 -4.39 3.40
C GLY A 46 -26.17 -3.14 3.77
N THR A 47 -25.49 -2.09 4.23
CA THR A 47 -26.11 -0.80 4.52
C THR A 47 -26.59 -0.11 3.26
N ALA A 48 -25.85 -0.16 2.15
CA ALA A 48 -26.30 0.37 0.87
C ALA A 48 -27.57 -0.34 0.37
N TYR A 49 -27.64 -1.66 0.51
CA TYR A 49 -28.83 -2.44 0.17
C TYR A 49 -30.04 -2.07 1.04
N LEU A 50 -29.85 -1.95 2.36
CA LEU A 50 -30.91 -1.56 3.28
C LEU A 50 -31.39 -0.12 3.05
N ASP A 51 -30.47 0.83 2.82
CA ASP A 51 -30.80 2.22 2.49
C ASP A 51 -31.59 2.30 1.17
N TRP A 52 -31.14 1.58 0.14
CA TRP A 52 -31.86 1.51 -1.12
C TRP A 52 -33.26 0.93 -0.94
N LYS A 53 -33.38 -0.20 -0.22
CA LYS A 53 -34.66 -0.83 0.10
C LYS A 53 -35.59 0.12 0.86
N TYR A 54 -35.06 0.87 1.83
CA TYR A 54 -35.82 1.85 2.60
C TYR A 54 -36.37 2.97 1.72
N ARG A 55 -35.56 3.52 0.81
CA ARG A 55 -35.96 4.63 -0.08
C ARG A 55 -36.94 4.21 -1.18
N HIS A 56 -36.95 2.94 -1.57
CA HIS A 56 -37.82 2.42 -2.63
C HIS A 56 -39.06 1.69 -2.07
N GLY A 57 -39.58 2.15 -0.93
CA GLY A 57 -40.84 1.67 -0.37
C GLY A 57 -40.79 0.24 0.18
N LYS A 58 -39.59 -0.26 0.54
CA LYS A 58 -39.34 -1.61 1.07
C LYS A 58 -39.78 -2.75 0.13
N LYS A 59 -39.92 -2.46 -1.16
CA LYS A 59 -40.22 -3.47 -2.19
C LYS A 59 -39.06 -4.44 -2.34
N ASP A 60 -39.38 -5.67 -2.74
CA ASP A 60 -38.45 -6.79 -2.90
C ASP A 60 -38.66 -7.46 -4.27
N ASP A 61 -38.74 -6.63 -5.32
CA ASP A 61 -38.92 -7.05 -6.71
C ASP A 61 -37.58 -7.34 -7.44
N PRO A 62 -37.53 -8.28 -8.39
CA PRO A 62 -36.31 -8.60 -9.15
C PRO A 62 -35.76 -7.42 -9.95
N GLU A 63 -36.63 -6.52 -10.41
CA GLU A 63 -36.29 -5.39 -11.26
C GLU A 63 -35.46 -4.33 -10.51
N TRP A 64 -35.91 -3.93 -9.30
CA TRP A 64 -35.16 -2.97 -8.50
C TRP A 64 -33.83 -3.55 -8.00
N HIS A 65 -33.73 -4.87 -7.79
CA HIS A 65 -32.46 -5.51 -7.45
C HIS A 65 -31.42 -5.25 -8.54
N GLN A 66 -31.81 -5.40 -9.81
CA GLN A 66 -30.94 -5.13 -10.94
C GLN A 66 -30.58 -3.65 -11.02
N GLU A 67 -31.55 -2.76 -10.79
CA GLU A 67 -31.33 -1.32 -10.74
C GLU A 67 -30.34 -0.92 -9.64
N PHE A 68 -30.49 -1.48 -8.43
CA PHE A 68 -29.57 -1.25 -7.30
C PHE A 68 -28.13 -1.62 -7.65
N PHE A 69 -27.89 -2.80 -8.24
CA PHE A 69 -26.54 -3.20 -8.63
C PHE A 69 -25.99 -2.36 -9.78
N ASN A 70 -26.83 -1.95 -10.73
CA ASN A 70 -26.43 -1.05 -11.81
C ASN A 70 -26.05 0.34 -11.27
N TYR A 71 -26.83 0.86 -10.32
CA TYR A 71 -26.55 2.12 -9.64
C TYR A 71 -25.26 2.08 -8.83
N MET A 72 -25.03 1.00 -8.07
CA MET A 72 -23.75 0.81 -7.38
C MET A 72 -22.57 0.74 -8.37
N ARG A 73 -22.75 0.06 -9.51
CA ARG A 73 -21.71 -0.08 -10.53
C ARG A 73 -21.37 1.26 -11.19
N SER A 74 -22.36 2.06 -11.58
CA SER A 74 -22.13 3.37 -12.21
C SER A 74 -21.44 4.36 -11.27
N ARG A 75 -21.66 4.25 -9.95
CA ARG A 75 -21.00 5.08 -8.94
C ARG A 75 -19.65 4.57 -8.45
N ALA A 76 -19.28 3.33 -8.76
CA ALA A 76 -17.98 2.78 -8.37
C ALA A 76 -16.79 3.40 -9.13
N GLY A 77 -17.05 4.08 -10.26
CA GLY A 77 -16.04 4.60 -11.17
C GLY A 77 -15.33 5.91 -10.77
N TYR A 78 -15.45 6.38 -9.52
CA TYR A 78 -14.89 7.70 -9.11
C TYR A 78 -13.38 7.84 -9.39
N CYS A 79 -12.60 6.77 -9.19
CA CYS A 79 -11.16 6.77 -9.50
C CYS A 79 -10.86 6.29 -10.93
N CYS A 80 -11.56 5.24 -11.38
CA CYS A 80 -11.41 4.67 -12.72
C CYS A 80 -12.76 4.16 -13.21
N ASN A 81 -13.38 4.88 -14.15
CA ASN A 81 -14.59 4.41 -14.79
C ASN A 81 -14.26 3.42 -15.92
N TRP A 82 -14.45 2.12 -15.68
CA TRP A 82 -14.25 1.07 -16.68
C TRP A 82 -15.45 0.82 -17.59
N GLU A 83 -16.50 1.64 -17.49
CA GLU A 83 -17.64 1.59 -18.39
C GLU A 83 -17.27 2.10 -19.80
N ASN A 84 -16.34 3.05 -19.88
CA ASN A 84 -15.73 3.52 -21.12
C ASN A 84 -14.24 3.12 -21.17
N PRO A 85 -13.84 2.14 -22.00
CA PRO A 85 -12.50 1.56 -21.95
C PRO A 85 -11.39 2.57 -22.24
N VAL A 86 -11.64 3.54 -23.13
CA VAL A 86 -10.67 4.59 -23.47
C VAL A 86 -10.40 5.50 -22.27
N ALA A 87 -11.47 6.03 -21.64
CA ALA A 87 -11.34 6.85 -20.45
C ALA A 87 -10.67 6.08 -19.30
N ALA A 88 -10.97 4.79 -19.18
CA ALA A 88 -10.39 3.92 -18.17
C ALA A 88 -8.87 3.76 -18.31
N ILE A 89 -8.37 3.60 -19.55
CA ILE A 89 -6.93 3.52 -19.83
C ILE A 89 -6.24 4.83 -19.44
N PHE A 90 -6.81 5.98 -19.81
CA PHE A 90 -6.24 7.28 -19.44
C PHE A 90 -6.20 7.50 -17.92
N ASN A 91 -7.30 7.21 -17.21
CA ASN A 91 -7.37 7.32 -15.76
C ASN A 91 -6.36 6.40 -15.07
N THR A 92 -6.19 5.19 -15.59
CA THR A 92 -5.23 4.22 -15.05
C THR A 92 -3.79 4.66 -15.29
N LEU A 93 -3.47 5.13 -16.51
CA LEU A 93 -2.16 5.66 -16.84
C LEU A 93 -1.82 6.86 -15.94
N PHE A 94 -2.77 7.77 -15.74
CA PHE A 94 -2.62 8.92 -14.85
C PHE A 94 -2.36 8.48 -13.40
N ALA A 95 -3.17 7.55 -12.87
CA ALA A 95 -3.00 7.03 -11.51
C ALA A 95 -1.65 6.32 -11.31
N VAL A 96 -1.21 5.51 -12.28
CA VAL A 96 0.10 4.83 -12.26
C VAL A 96 1.24 5.85 -12.30
N THR A 97 1.11 6.87 -13.16
CA THR A 97 2.12 7.93 -13.29
C THR A 97 2.24 8.73 -11.99
N LEU A 98 1.12 9.14 -11.40
CA LEU A 98 1.10 9.81 -10.09
C LEU A 98 1.71 8.94 -8.99
N THR A 99 1.36 7.65 -8.98
CA THR A 99 1.91 6.71 -7.99
C THR A 99 3.43 6.62 -8.13
N ALA A 100 3.95 6.35 -9.33
CA ALA A 100 5.39 6.26 -9.58
C ALA A 100 6.13 7.56 -9.28
N LEU A 101 5.51 8.70 -9.58
CA LEU A 101 6.08 10.01 -9.26
C LEU A 101 6.24 10.20 -7.75
N VAL A 102 5.23 9.83 -6.96
CA VAL A 102 5.24 9.94 -5.49
C VAL A 102 6.15 8.89 -4.84
N SER A 103 6.12 7.64 -5.30
CA SER A 103 6.82 6.54 -4.62
C SER A 103 8.21 6.24 -5.15
N VAL A 104 8.58 6.73 -6.33
CA VAL A 104 9.90 6.47 -6.94
C VAL A 104 10.64 7.77 -7.21
N ILE A 105 10.05 8.68 -7.97
CA ILE A 105 10.76 9.88 -8.45
C ILE A 105 11.10 10.83 -7.29
N PHE A 106 10.13 11.16 -6.44
CA PHE A 106 10.37 12.04 -5.29
C PHE A 106 11.40 11.47 -4.31
N PRO A 107 11.33 10.19 -3.89
CA PRO A 107 12.37 9.58 -3.06
C PRO A 107 13.75 9.62 -3.72
N ILE A 108 13.86 9.31 -5.02
CA ILE A 108 15.17 9.36 -5.70
C ILE A 108 15.75 10.77 -5.66
N ILE A 109 14.96 11.80 -5.98
CA ILE A 109 15.45 13.19 -5.98
C ILE A 109 15.89 13.59 -4.57
N VAL A 110 15.02 13.40 -3.57
CA VAL A 110 15.30 13.81 -2.20
C VAL A 110 16.49 13.05 -1.64
N TRP A 111 16.50 11.72 -1.73
CA TRP A 111 17.54 10.90 -1.13
C TRP A 111 18.86 10.96 -1.88
N MET A 112 18.88 11.07 -3.22
CA MET A 112 20.15 11.21 -3.97
C MET A 112 20.82 12.56 -3.69
N SER A 113 20.04 13.63 -3.50
CA SER A 113 20.59 14.93 -3.09
C SER A 113 21.32 14.87 -1.75
N PHE A 114 20.90 14.00 -0.82
CA PHE A 114 21.59 13.77 0.45
C PHE A 114 22.66 12.68 0.37
N ALA A 115 22.52 11.70 -0.54
CA ALA A 115 23.46 10.60 -0.69
C ALA A 115 24.85 11.09 -1.09
N CYS A 116 24.96 12.05 -2.02
CA CYS A 116 26.26 12.55 -2.48
C CYS A 116 27.06 13.29 -1.38
N PRO A 117 26.48 14.27 -0.64
CA PRO A 117 27.17 14.91 0.48
C PRO A 117 27.54 13.93 1.60
N VAL A 118 26.66 12.98 1.92
CA VAL A 118 26.93 11.96 2.95
C VAL A 118 28.04 11.03 2.50
N ALA A 119 28.04 10.57 1.25
CA ALA A 119 29.12 9.75 0.70
C ALA A 119 30.46 10.49 0.73
N TYR A 120 30.47 11.79 0.37
CA TYR A 120 31.66 12.62 0.48
C TYR A 120 32.13 12.79 1.94
N ALA A 121 31.21 13.04 2.88
CA ALA A 121 31.56 13.17 4.29
C ALA A 121 32.11 11.86 4.88
N VAL A 122 31.53 10.71 4.50
CA VAL A 122 32.01 9.37 4.88
C VAL A 122 33.38 9.10 4.27
N ASP A 123 33.62 9.48 3.01
CA ASP A 123 34.92 9.33 2.37
C ASP A 123 35.98 10.28 2.96
N PHE A 124 35.59 11.48 3.37
CA PHE A 124 36.49 12.41 4.05
C PHE A 124 36.88 11.92 5.45
N LEU A 125 35.92 11.41 6.23
CA LEU A 125 36.15 10.97 7.61
C LEU A 125 36.76 9.56 7.71
N ALA A 126 36.36 8.66 6.82
CA ALA A 126 36.66 7.24 6.89
C ALA A 126 37.16 6.66 5.55
N GLY A 127 37.38 7.47 4.52
CA GLY A 127 37.81 6.99 3.21
C GLY A 127 39.18 6.31 3.23
N HIS A 128 40.12 6.77 4.06
CA HIS A 128 41.40 6.08 4.25
C HIS A 128 41.24 4.69 4.90
N LEU A 129 40.18 4.51 5.69
CA LEU A 129 39.82 3.22 6.29
C LEU A 129 39.08 2.31 5.28
N LEU A 130 38.19 2.90 4.49
CA LEU A 130 37.33 2.18 3.54
C LEU A 130 38.07 1.82 2.23
N ARG A 131 39.05 2.62 1.79
CA ARG A 131 39.90 2.36 0.61
C ARG A 131 41.17 1.56 0.91
N ALA A 132 41.43 1.21 2.17
CA ALA A 132 42.44 0.24 2.51
C ALA A 132 41.97 -1.17 2.08
N GLU A 133 41.96 -1.39 0.77
CA GLU A 133 41.90 -2.72 0.17
C GLU A 133 43.24 -3.39 0.42
N GLY A 134 43.21 -4.50 1.17
CA GLY A 134 44.30 -5.48 1.22
C GLY A 134 45.66 -4.91 1.61
N CYS A 135 45.96 -4.95 2.91
CA CYS A 135 47.33 -5.32 3.30
C CYS A 135 47.56 -6.75 2.79
N THR A 136 47.89 -6.92 1.51
CA THR A 136 48.55 -8.13 1.04
C THR A 136 50.00 -8.00 1.46
N ASP A 137 50.33 -8.69 2.54
CA ASP A 137 51.71 -8.92 2.96
C ASP A 137 52.55 -9.35 1.76
N ARG A 138 53.60 -8.58 1.48
CA ARG A 138 54.89 -9.13 1.07
C ARG A 138 55.99 -8.13 1.45
N ASP A 139 56.75 -8.56 2.44
CA ASP A 139 57.95 -7.95 2.99
C ASP A 139 58.88 -7.36 1.93
N GLU A 140 59.44 -6.19 2.22
CA GLU A 140 60.86 -6.10 2.60
C GLU A 140 61.17 -4.72 3.17
N GLY A 141 61.51 -4.70 4.46
CA GLY A 141 62.41 -3.70 5.03
C GLY A 141 61.78 -2.42 5.56
N THR A 142 61.87 -2.30 6.89
CA THR A 142 61.92 -1.06 7.70
C THR A 142 60.59 -0.45 8.16
N GLU A 143 60.46 -0.47 9.49
CA GLU A 143 59.60 0.32 10.39
C GLU A 143 58.12 -0.06 10.54
N GLU A 144 57.80 -0.42 11.78
CA GLU A 144 56.49 -0.71 12.34
C GLU A 144 55.50 0.41 12.02
N HIS A 145 54.54 0.14 11.14
CA HIS A 145 53.28 0.89 11.13
C HIS A 145 52.12 -0.07 11.33
N GLU A 146 51.64 -0.06 12.57
CA GLU A 146 50.43 -0.65 13.11
C GLU A 146 49.24 -0.56 12.13
N CYS A 147 49.00 -1.62 11.35
CA CYS A 147 47.75 -1.78 10.61
C CYS A 147 46.78 -2.67 11.39
N SER A 148 46.53 -2.33 12.65
CA SER A 148 45.38 -2.83 13.40
C SER A 148 44.21 -1.90 13.14
N VAL A 149 43.61 -2.04 11.96
CA VAL A 149 42.34 -1.37 11.67
C VAL A 149 41.25 -2.05 12.50
N ASP A 150 41.03 -1.49 13.68
CA ASP A 150 40.09 -1.95 14.68
C ASP A 150 38.66 -2.03 14.10
N ALA A 151 38.20 -3.25 13.83
CA ALA A 151 36.87 -3.54 13.30
C ALA A 151 35.75 -2.93 14.16
N ASN A 152 36.01 -2.75 15.46
CA ASN A 152 35.10 -2.07 16.38
C ASN A 152 34.88 -0.60 16.02
N ARG A 153 35.90 0.09 15.51
CA ARG A 153 35.80 1.50 15.09
C ARG A 153 34.98 1.65 13.81
N ARG A 154 35.08 0.67 12.88
CA ARG A 154 34.21 0.59 11.70
C ARG A 154 32.76 0.38 12.10
N ILE A 155 32.49 -0.59 12.97
CA ILE A 155 31.14 -0.91 13.45
C ILE A 155 30.52 0.27 14.21
N LEU A 156 31.30 0.96 15.06
CA LEU A 156 30.84 2.12 15.82
C LEU A 156 30.48 3.30 14.91
N LEU A 157 31.29 3.58 13.88
CA LEU A 157 31.01 4.64 12.91
C LEU A 157 29.77 4.35 12.07
N PHE A 158 29.60 3.12 11.59
CA PHE A 158 28.39 2.71 10.90
C PHE A 158 27.16 2.76 11.82
N ALA A 159 27.27 2.35 13.08
CA ALA A 159 26.18 2.41 14.05
C ALA A 159 25.76 3.85 14.38
N ILE A 160 26.71 4.79 14.50
CA ILE A 160 26.42 6.21 14.75
C ILE A 160 25.74 6.84 13.52
N LEU A 161 26.25 6.59 12.30
CA LEU A 161 25.63 7.06 11.06
C LEU A 161 24.21 6.50 10.88
N LEU A 162 23.98 5.22 11.18
CA LEU A 162 22.65 4.61 11.17
C LEU A 162 21.74 5.25 12.22
N ALA A 163 22.22 5.47 13.45
CA ALA A 163 21.45 6.07 14.52
C ALA A 163 21.04 7.52 14.19
N VAL A 164 21.92 8.33 13.60
CA VAL A 164 21.59 9.70 13.18
C VAL A 164 20.54 9.72 12.09
N THR A 165 20.62 8.79 11.13
CA THR A 165 19.62 8.66 10.06
C THR A 165 18.26 8.20 10.61
N VAL A 166 18.25 7.24 11.54
CA VAL A 166 17.02 6.71 12.16
C VAL A 166 16.35 7.73 13.09
N VAL A 167 17.12 8.47 13.90
CA VAL A 167 16.59 9.50 14.79
C VAL A 167 15.96 10.66 14.02
N ARG A 168 16.51 11.04 12.86
CA ARG A 168 15.91 12.05 11.98
C ARG A 168 14.61 11.60 11.30
N LEU A 169 14.46 10.29 11.04
CA LEU A 169 13.22 9.69 10.51
C LEU A 169 12.07 9.64 11.53
N HIS A 170 12.36 9.81 12.82
CA HIS A 170 11.36 9.79 13.89
C HIS A 170 10.95 11.19 14.39
N VAL A 171 11.65 12.23 13.96
CA VAL A 171 11.46 13.63 14.41
C VAL A 171 10.96 14.55 13.28
N GLY A 172 10.77 14.04 12.06
CA GLY A 172 10.05 14.71 10.98
C GLY A 172 8.62 14.18 10.88
#